data_AF-A0A4P9WT99-F1
#
_entry.id   AF-A0A4P9WT99-F1
#
_cell.length_a   1.000
_cell.length_b   1.000
_cell.length_c   1.000
_cell.angle_alpha   90.00
_cell.angle_beta   90.00
_cell.angle_gamma   90.00
#
_symmetry.space_group_name_H-M   'P 1'
#
loop_
_entity.id
_entity.type
_entity.pdbx_description
1 polymer ?
#
loop_
_entity_poly.entity_id
_entity_poly.type
_entity_poly.pdbx_seq_one_letter_code
_entity_poly.pdbx_strand_id
1 'polypeptide(L)'
;SRVDLKMRNILRVDETDRSGSGTGSEGDDSLSELSVSAATAPVPITDRQEALKGILKKRPERQELVELNILKRADVDPSLAATQQALRRAQLTNALEGQLKNRPDVAELEDRKILQFEETVEVLPTFRKSEYNRKPDNDATFRKLTPQLKVAIREELNSYKKHEMPVHEKSARNTCFH
;
A
#
# COMPACT_ATOMS: atom_id res chain seq x y z
N SER A 1 -8.63 -17.53 -0.41
CA SER A 1 -9.01 -18.65 -1.29
C SER A 1 -9.53 -18.12 -2.62
N ARG A 2 -9.42 -18.87 -3.74
CA ARG A 2 -10.08 -18.54 -5.02
C ARG A 2 -11.60 -18.32 -4.84
N VAL A 3 -12.17 -18.96 -3.82
CA VAL A 3 -13.55 -18.78 -3.34
C VAL A 3 -13.79 -17.36 -2.82
N ASP A 4 -12.88 -16.81 -2.01
CA ASP A 4 -13.01 -15.46 -1.43
C ASP A 4 -12.96 -14.35 -2.49
N LEU A 5 -12.15 -14.53 -3.54
CA LEU A 5 -12.03 -13.57 -4.63
C LEU A 5 -13.30 -13.55 -5.50
N LYS A 6 -13.97 -14.71 -5.67
CA LYS A 6 -15.25 -14.83 -6.37
C LYS A 6 -16.40 -14.22 -5.57
N MET A 7 -16.41 -14.40 -4.25
CA MET A 7 -17.39 -13.80 -3.33
C MET A 7 -17.31 -12.27 -3.25
N ARG A 8 -16.20 -11.68 -3.72
CA ARG A 8 -15.97 -10.22 -3.71
C ARG A 8 -16.17 -9.57 -5.09
N ASN A 9 -16.60 -10.31 -6.12
CA ASN A 9 -16.80 -9.79 -7.49
C ASN A 9 -15.57 -9.05 -8.08
N ILE A 10 -14.34 -9.47 -7.72
CA ILE A 10 -13.09 -8.78 -8.13
C ILE A 10 -12.60 -9.27 -9.51
N LEU A 11 -13.20 -10.31 -10.08
CA LEU A 11 -12.80 -10.84 -11.39
C LEU A 11 -13.97 -10.77 -12.39
N ARG A 12 -13.97 -9.73 -13.22
CA ARG A 12 -14.81 -9.61 -14.42
C ARG A 12 -13.86 -9.54 -15.62
N VAL A 13 -13.72 -10.66 -16.34
CA VAL A 13 -13.01 -10.71 -17.62
C VAL A 13 -14.10 -10.78 -18.67
N ASP A 14 -14.50 -9.62 -19.19
CA ASP A 14 -15.26 -9.51 -20.43
C ASP A 14 -14.23 -9.15 -21.52
N GLU A 15 -13.84 -10.12 -22.36
CA GLU A 15 -13.21 -9.84 -23.66
C GLU A 15 -14.17 -10.28 -24.75
N THR A 16 -14.91 -9.32 -25.30
CA THR A 16 -15.58 -9.44 -26.59
C THR A 16 -15.36 -8.15 -27.37
N ASP A 17 -14.30 -8.12 -28.18
CA ASP A 17 -14.31 -7.40 -29.45
C ASP A 17 -14.37 -8.46 -30.55
N ARG A 18 -15.51 -8.51 -31.27
CA ARG A 18 -15.68 -9.35 -32.45
C ARG A 18 -16.16 -8.45 -33.59
N SER A 19 -15.27 -8.20 -34.55
CA SER A 19 -15.65 -7.79 -35.90
C SER A 19 -14.74 -8.45 -36.94
N GLY A 20 -15.35 -9.17 -37.90
CA GLY A 20 -14.80 -9.29 -39.27
C GLY A 20 -14.30 -10.66 -39.73
N SER A 21 -15.22 -11.46 -40.27
CA SER A 21 -15.13 -12.38 -41.43
C SER A 21 -13.77 -12.81 -42.02
N GLY A 22 -13.62 -14.12 -42.32
CA GLY A 22 -12.67 -14.60 -43.34
C GLY A 22 -12.40 -16.12 -43.33
N THR A 23 -13.26 -16.88 -44.02
CA THR A 23 -13.03 -18.16 -44.73
C THR A 23 -11.89 -19.12 -44.32
N GLY A 24 -12.28 -20.38 -44.06
CA GLY A 24 -11.59 -21.55 -44.62
C GLY A 24 -10.89 -22.51 -43.65
N SER A 25 -11.06 -23.81 -43.95
CA SER A 25 -10.21 -24.96 -43.61
C SER A 25 -10.72 -25.90 -42.50
N GLU A 26 -10.98 -27.12 -42.96
CA GLU A 26 -11.39 -28.31 -42.23
C GLU A 26 -10.22 -28.85 -41.38
N GLY A 27 -10.49 -29.18 -40.12
CA GLY A 27 -9.58 -29.87 -39.23
C GLY A 27 -10.38 -30.44 -38.07
N ASP A 28 -10.28 -31.74 -37.85
CA ASP A 28 -10.95 -32.44 -36.77
C ASP A 28 -10.40 -31.99 -35.42
N ASP A 29 -11.28 -31.74 -34.45
CA ASP A 29 -10.90 -31.74 -33.04
C ASP A 29 -12.12 -32.23 -32.25
N SER A 30 -11.98 -33.43 -31.70
CA SER A 30 -12.97 -34.06 -30.84
C SER A 30 -13.05 -33.31 -29.51
N LEU A 31 -13.85 -32.23 -29.47
CA LEU A 31 -14.19 -31.56 -28.23
C LEU A 31 -15.34 -32.30 -27.55
N SER A 32 -14.98 -33.08 -26.53
CA SER A 32 -15.89 -33.56 -25.51
C SER A 32 -16.69 -32.38 -24.94
N GLU A 33 -17.99 -32.35 -25.27
CA GLU A 33 -19.03 -31.55 -24.62
C GLU A 33 -18.89 -31.68 -23.10
N LEU A 34 -18.20 -30.72 -22.47
CA LEU A 34 -18.24 -30.52 -21.03
C LEU A 34 -19.60 -29.92 -20.72
N SER A 35 -20.55 -30.82 -20.49
CA SER A 35 -21.87 -30.56 -19.95
C SER A 35 -21.80 -29.47 -18.88
N VAL A 36 -22.24 -28.25 -19.23
CA VAL A 36 -22.47 -27.19 -18.27
C VAL A 36 -23.78 -27.51 -17.55
N SER A 37 -23.76 -28.57 -16.75
CA SER A 37 -24.80 -28.90 -15.79
C SER A 37 -24.64 -28.00 -14.57
N ALA A 38 -24.77 -26.70 -14.79
CA ALA A 38 -24.98 -25.72 -13.74
C ALA A 38 -26.43 -25.23 -13.82
N ALA A 39 -27.37 -26.18 -13.79
CA ALA A 39 -28.70 -25.93 -13.27
C ALA A 39 -28.58 -25.66 -11.76
N THR A 40 -28.00 -24.51 -11.40
CA THR A 40 -28.25 -23.97 -10.06
C THR A 40 -29.70 -23.55 -10.08
N ALA A 41 -30.56 -24.35 -9.44
CA ALA A 41 -31.95 -24.00 -9.24
C ALA A 41 -32.04 -22.52 -8.81
N PRO A 42 -32.95 -21.73 -9.37
CA PRO A 42 -33.09 -20.33 -8.99
C PRO A 42 -33.29 -20.28 -7.47
N VAL A 43 -32.30 -19.73 -6.77
CA VAL A 43 -32.32 -19.57 -5.31
C VAL A 43 -33.66 -18.92 -4.96
N PRO A 44 -34.46 -19.51 -4.05
CA PRO A 44 -35.80 -19.02 -3.80
C PRO A 44 -35.74 -17.55 -3.38
N ILE A 45 -36.74 -16.79 -3.80
CA ILE A 45 -36.77 -15.34 -3.64
C ILE A 45 -36.57 -14.94 -2.17
N THR A 46 -37.05 -15.77 -1.24
CA THR A 46 -36.87 -15.62 0.22
C THR A 46 -35.41 -15.57 0.64
N ASP A 47 -34.60 -16.51 0.17
CA ASP A 47 -33.19 -16.63 0.56
C ASP A 47 -32.38 -15.47 -0.03
N ARG A 48 -32.74 -15.05 -1.25
CA ARG A 48 -32.16 -13.85 -1.88
C ARG A 48 -32.54 -12.57 -1.11
N GLN A 49 -33.76 -12.49 -0.56
CA GLN A 49 -34.17 -11.37 0.29
C GLN A 49 -33.39 -11.33 1.61
N GLU A 50 -33.17 -12.48 2.24
CA GLU A 50 -32.39 -12.57 3.48
C GLU A 50 -30.91 -12.21 3.26
N ALA A 51 -30.30 -12.71 2.19
CA ALA A 51 -28.94 -12.37 1.81
C ALA A 51 -28.78 -10.86 1.54
N LEU A 52 -29.72 -10.25 0.81
CA LEU A 52 -29.71 -8.81 0.53
C LEU A 52 -29.83 -7.98 1.81
N LYS A 53 -30.73 -8.37 2.73
CA LYS A 53 -30.87 -7.72 4.05
C LYS A 53 -29.55 -7.77 4.82
N GLY A 54 -28.83 -8.89 4.77
CA GLY A 54 -27.51 -9.03 5.41
C GLY A 54 -26.44 -8.08 4.82
N ILE A 55 -26.41 -7.94 3.50
CA ILE A 55 -25.46 -7.05 2.80
C ILE A 55 -25.78 -5.59 3.05
N LEU A 56 -27.06 -5.20 3.02
CA LEU A 56 -27.49 -3.82 3.26
C LEU A 56 -27.16 -3.35 4.69
N LYS A 57 -27.23 -4.25 5.69
CA LYS A 57 -26.82 -3.94 7.08
C LYS A 57 -25.33 -3.64 7.21
N LYS A 58 -24.49 -4.23 6.36
CA LYS A 58 -23.02 -4.05 6.36
C LYS A 58 -22.55 -3.06 5.30
N ARG A 59 -23.46 -2.25 4.75
CA ARG A 59 -23.15 -1.31 3.67
C ARG A 59 -22.25 -0.19 4.22
N PRO A 60 -21.06 0.04 3.62
CA PRO A 60 -20.21 1.16 3.99
C PRO A 60 -20.85 2.51 3.69
N GLU A 61 -20.48 3.52 4.46
CA GLU A 61 -20.91 4.90 4.22
C GLU A 61 -20.27 5.48 2.96
N ARG A 62 -20.93 6.46 2.35
CA ARG A 62 -20.41 7.10 1.12
C ARG A 62 -19.02 7.70 1.33
N GLN A 63 -18.77 8.30 2.48
CA GLN A 63 -17.47 8.91 2.81
C GLN A 63 -16.34 7.89 2.85
N GLU A 64 -16.57 6.72 3.46
CA GLU A 64 -15.58 5.63 3.49
C GLU A 64 -15.22 5.15 2.08
N LEU A 65 -16.21 4.99 1.20
CA LEU A 65 -15.97 4.60 -0.19
C LEU A 65 -15.17 5.66 -0.97
N VAL A 66 -15.35 6.94 -0.62
CA VAL A 66 -14.58 8.04 -1.18
C VAL A 66 -13.13 8.04 -0.68
N GLU A 67 -12.91 7.79 0.61
CA GLU A 67 -11.58 7.70 1.23
C GLU A 67 -10.78 6.52 0.66
N LEU A 68 -11.46 5.39 0.45
CA LEU A 68 -10.90 4.22 -0.22
C LEU A 68 -10.76 4.41 -1.74
N ASN A 69 -11.07 5.60 -2.28
CA ASN A 69 -10.97 5.96 -3.70
C ASN A 69 -11.84 5.12 -4.66
N ILE A 70 -12.82 4.39 -4.13
CA ILE A 70 -13.80 3.61 -4.89
C ILE A 70 -14.78 4.58 -5.55
N LEU A 71 -15.34 5.51 -4.78
CA LEU A 71 -16.13 6.62 -5.31
C LEU A 71 -15.25 7.85 -5.50
N LYS A 72 -15.42 8.57 -6.61
CA LYS A 72 -14.73 9.85 -6.82
C LYS A 72 -15.45 10.96 -6.06
N ARG A 73 -14.69 11.93 -5.54
CA ARG A 73 -15.21 13.19 -4.97
C ARG A 73 -15.76 14.06 -6.10
N ALA A 74 -16.90 13.65 -6.65
CA ALA A 74 -17.67 14.45 -7.58
C ALA A 74 -18.91 14.95 -6.84
N ASP A 75 -19.04 16.27 -6.76
CA ASP A 75 -20.29 16.96 -6.41
C ASP A 75 -21.17 17.21 -7.65
N VAL A 76 -20.72 16.68 -8.79
CA VAL A 76 -21.31 16.85 -10.11
C VAL A 76 -22.06 15.59 -10.50
N ASP A 77 -23.01 15.73 -11.42
CA ASP A 77 -23.79 14.63 -11.97
C ASP A 77 -22.88 13.44 -12.40
N PRO A 78 -23.25 12.18 -12.09
CA PRO A 78 -22.46 11.00 -12.43
C PRO A 78 -22.12 10.88 -13.92
N SER A 79 -22.96 11.42 -14.82
CA SER A 79 -22.68 11.45 -16.26
C SER A 79 -21.47 12.32 -16.63
N LEU A 80 -21.21 13.38 -15.86
CA LEU A 80 -20.11 14.33 -16.10
C LEU A 80 -18.84 14.01 -15.31
N ALA A 81 -18.92 13.11 -14.32
CA ALA A 81 -17.81 12.78 -13.42
C ALA A 81 -16.56 12.30 -14.19
N ALA A 82 -16.74 11.49 -15.25
CA ALA A 82 -15.63 11.02 -16.08
C ALA A 82 -14.91 12.19 -16.80
N THR A 83 -15.69 13.10 -17.41
CA THR A 83 -15.18 14.28 -18.11
C THR A 83 -14.46 15.23 -17.14
N GLN A 84 -15.03 15.47 -15.96
CA GLN A 84 -14.41 16.28 -14.91
C GLN A 84 -13.06 15.68 -14.47
N GLN A 85 -13.00 14.35 -14.28
CA GLN A 85 -11.76 13.68 -13.90
C GLN A 85 -10.70 13.76 -15.00
N ALA A 86 -11.08 13.58 -16.26
CA ALA A 86 -10.19 13.71 -17.40
C ALA A 86 -9.62 15.13 -17.50
N LEU A 87 -10.46 16.16 -17.36
CA LEU A 87 -10.04 17.56 -17.34
C LEU A 87 -9.08 17.84 -16.18
N ARG A 88 -9.42 17.40 -14.96
CA ARG A 88 -8.56 17.57 -13.79
C ARG A 88 -7.19 16.92 -13.99
N ARG A 89 -7.16 15.71 -14.56
CA ARG A 89 -5.92 15.01 -14.89
C ARG A 89 -5.10 15.80 -15.91
N ALA A 90 -5.71 16.27 -17.00
CA ALA A 90 -5.04 17.06 -18.02
C ALA A 90 -4.45 18.38 -17.47
N GLN A 91 -5.18 19.05 -16.59
CA GLN A 91 -4.68 20.25 -15.90
C GLN A 91 -3.46 19.93 -15.03
N LEU A 92 -3.51 18.84 -14.26
CA LEU A 92 -2.39 18.40 -13.42
C LEU A 92 -1.18 18.00 -14.26
N THR A 93 -1.38 17.30 -15.38
CA THR A 93 -0.26 16.93 -16.27
C THR A 93 0.40 18.16 -16.87
N ASN A 94 -0.38 19.12 -17.34
CA ASN A 94 0.16 20.35 -17.93
C ASN A 94 0.91 21.19 -16.89
N ALA A 95 0.37 21.30 -15.68
CA ALA A 95 1.03 22.02 -14.59
C ALA A 95 2.34 21.35 -14.18
N LEU A 96 2.33 20.02 -14.04
CA LEU A 96 3.54 19.24 -13.72
C LEU A 96 4.59 19.36 -14.83
N GLU A 97 4.19 19.28 -16.10
CA GLU A 97 5.09 19.44 -17.24
C GLU A 97 5.77 20.82 -17.22
N GLY A 98 5.02 21.88 -16.89
CA GLY A 98 5.60 23.21 -16.70
C GLY A 98 6.64 23.28 -15.57
N GLN A 99 6.37 22.62 -14.43
CA GLN A 99 7.33 22.55 -13.31
C GLN A 99 8.58 21.72 -13.67
N LEU A 100 8.41 20.64 -14.42
CA LEU A 100 9.52 19.79 -14.84
C LEU A 100 10.41 20.47 -15.88
N LYS A 101 9.82 21.26 -16.80
CA LYS A 101 10.57 22.06 -17.77
C LYS A 101 11.49 23.09 -17.09
N ASN A 102 11.02 23.70 -16.01
CA ASN A 102 11.76 24.69 -15.24
C ASN A 102 12.43 24.08 -13.99
N ARG A 103 12.80 22.80 -14.04
CA ARG A 103 13.45 22.13 -12.92
C ARG A 103 14.87 22.72 -12.75
N PRO A 104 15.21 23.33 -11.60
CA PRO A 104 16.52 23.94 -11.40
C PRO A 104 17.61 22.88 -11.40
N ASP A 105 18.77 23.24 -11.94
CA ASP A 105 19.96 22.39 -11.89
C ASP A 105 20.62 22.43 -10.50
N VAL A 106 21.51 21.49 -10.23
CA VAL A 106 22.23 21.38 -8.96
C VAL A 106 22.99 22.67 -8.64
N ALA A 107 23.65 23.27 -9.64
CA ALA A 107 24.37 24.54 -9.47
C ALA A 107 23.45 25.68 -9.02
N GLU A 108 22.24 25.78 -9.58
CA GLU A 108 21.27 26.80 -9.17
C GLU A 108 20.79 26.58 -7.72
N LEU A 109 20.70 25.32 -7.29
CA LEU A 109 20.34 24.98 -5.90
C LEU A 109 21.46 25.35 -4.91
N GLU A 110 22.72 25.21 -5.33
CA GLU A 110 23.90 25.63 -4.56
C GLU A 110 23.97 27.16 -4.43
N ASP A 111 23.79 27.89 -5.54
CA ASP A 111 23.77 29.36 -5.58
C ASP A 111 22.66 29.92 -4.67
N ARG A 112 21.49 29.28 -4.67
CA ARG A 112 20.35 29.64 -3.81
C ARG A 112 20.50 29.15 -2.38
N LYS A 113 21.60 28.47 -2.03
CA LYS A 113 21.90 27.91 -0.72
C LYS A 113 20.82 26.93 -0.21
N ILE A 114 20.11 26.28 -1.12
CA ILE A 114 19.10 25.25 -0.83
C ILE A 114 19.80 23.89 -0.64
N LEU A 115 20.81 23.61 -1.46
CA LEU A 115 21.65 22.43 -1.35
C LEU A 115 23.06 22.89 -0.98
N GLN A 116 23.64 22.32 0.08
CA GLN A 116 24.98 22.67 0.56
C GLN A 116 25.73 21.38 0.89
N PHE A 117 26.92 21.24 0.34
CA PHE A 117 27.83 20.15 0.65
C PHE A 117 28.99 20.68 1.46
N GLU A 118 29.32 20.00 2.55
CA GLU A 118 30.57 20.26 3.25
C GLU A 118 31.73 19.67 2.44
N GLU A 119 32.80 20.45 2.30
CA GLU A 119 34.00 20.05 1.56
C GLU A 119 34.66 18.82 2.19
N THR A 120 34.51 18.66 3.50
CA THR A 120 35.11 17.58 4.26
C THR A 120 34.04 16.68 4.87
N VAL A 121 34.18 15.38 4.63
CA VAL A 121 33.39 14.36 5.31
C VAL A 121 34.25 13.79 6.42
N GLU A 122 33.90 14.09 7.67
CA GLU A 122 34.55 13.47 8.83
C GLU A 122 34.10 12.02 8.96
N VAL A 123 34.95 11.10 8.51
CA VAL A 123 34.75 9.66 8.72
C VAL A 123 35.36 9.30 10.07
N LEU A 124 34.51 9.26 11.11
CA LEU A 124 34.93 8.79 12.42
C LEU A 124 35.20 7.27 12.38
N PRO A 125 36.33 6.79 12.95
CA PRO A 125 36.58 5.36 13.06
C PRO A 125 35.48 4.74 13.93
N THR A 126 34.76 3.78 13.36
CA THR A 126 33.79 2.97 14.09
C THR A 126 34.42 1.64 14.48
N PHE A 127 33.91 1.02 15.55
CA PHE A 127 34.31 -0.33 15.97
C PHE A 127 34.35 -1.28 14.77
N ARG A 128 35.40 -2.08 14.67
CA ARG A 128 35.51 -3.06 13.59
C ARG A 128 34.34 -4.04 13.69
N LYS A 129 33.97 -4.65 12.56
CA LYS A 129 32.94 -5.70 12.54
C LYS A 129 33.21 -6.84 13.53
N SER A 130 34.48 -7.12 13.84
CA SER A 130 34.91 -8.08 14.85
C SER A 130 34.56 -7.66 16.28
N GLU A 131 34.49 -6.37 16.56
CA GLU A 131 34.22 -5.78 17.87
C GLU A 131 32.73 -5.46 18.03
N TYR A 132 32.06 -5.05 16.94
CA TYR A 132 30.64 -4.71 16.93
C TYR A 132 29.97 -5.20 15.65
N ASN A 133 29.18 -6.27 15.77
CA ASN A 133 28.40 -6.79 14.65
C ASN A 133 27.16 -5.89 14.42
N ARG A 134 27.18 -5.12 13.33
CA ARG A 134 26.06 -4.26 12.91
C ARG A 134 24.91 -5.01 12.24
N LYS A 135 25.04 -6.31 11.99
CA LYS A 135 23.95 -7.10 11.43
C LYS A 135 22.92 -7.40 12.52
N PRO A 136 21.62 -7.39 12.18
CA PRO A 136 20.60 -7.86 13.11
C PRO A 136 20.91 -9.30 13.51
N ASP A 137 20.83 -9.59 14.79
CA ASP A 137 20.89 -10.96 15.29
C ASP A 137 19.71 -11.75 14.68
N ASN A 138 20.02 -12.90 14.07
CA ASN A 138 19.03 -13.71 13.38
C ASN A 138 17.98 -14.25 14.37
N ASP A 139 18.38 -14.46 15.62
CA ASP A 139 17.53 -15.00 16.67
C ASP A 139 16.71 -13.95 17.42
N ALA A 140 17.11 -12.68 17.39
CA ALA A 140 16.46 -11.57 18.09
C ALA A 140 15.32 -10.93 17.26
N THR A 141 14.34 -11.72 16.82
CA THR A 141 13.16 -11.21 16.11
C THR A 141 11.99 -10.92 17.04
N PHE A 142 11.17 -9.92 16.70
CA PHE A 142 9.96 -9.54 17.46
C PHE A 142 8.97 -10.70 17.68
N ARG A 143 9.08 -11.76 16.87
CA ARG A 143 8.26 -12.98 16.98
C ARG A 143 8.46 -13.72 18.30
N LYS A 144 9.62 -13.57 18.94
CA LYS A 144 9.94 -14.19 20.24
C LYS A 144 9.72 -13.23 21.43
N LEU A 145 9.27 -12.00 21.18
CA LEU A 145 9.09 -10.99 22.22
C LEU A 145 7.75 -11.19 22.97
N THR A 146 7.80 -11.84 24.12
CA THR A 146 6.63 -11.99 25.00
C THR A 146 6.40 -10.71 25.83
N PRO A 147 5.18 -10.46 26.34
CA PRO A 147 4.92 -9.30 27.21
C PRO A 147 5.80 -9.28 28.47
N GLN A 148 6.07 -10.44 29.07
CA GLN A 148 6.97 -10.57 30.22
C GLN A 148 8.40 -10.21 29.83
N LEU A 149 8.89 -10.72 28.70
CA LEU A 149 10.23 -10.40 28.20
C LEU A 149 10.38 -8.91 27.89
N LYS A 150 9.33 -8.26 27.36
CA LYS A 150 9.30 -6.80 27.16
C LYS A 150 9.43 -6.02 28.47
N VAL A 151 8.76 -6.46 29.53
CA VAL A 151 8.87 -5.82 30.86
C VAL A 151 10.28 -6.01 31.41
N ALA A 152 10.81 -7.24 31.36
CA ALA A 152 12.17 -7.53 31.81
C ALA A 152 13.23 -6.70 31.07
N ILE A 153 13.15 -6.64 29.73
CA ILE A 153 14.05 -5.81 28.91
C ILE A 153 13.93 -4.33 29.31
N ARG A 154 12.72 -3.83 29.56
CA ARG A 154 12.51 -2.44 29.98
C ARG A 154 13.19 -2.14 31.33
N GLU A 155 13.01 -3.03 32.32
CA GLU A 155 13.61 -2.89 33.64
C GLU A 155 15.14 -2.94 33.58
N GLU A 156 15.67 -3.90 32.83
CA GLU A 156 17.11 -4.05 32.59
C GLU A 156 17.70 -2.79 31.94
N LEU A 157 17.07 -2.29 30.86
CA LEU A 157 17.52 -1.08 30.18
C LEU A 157 17.45 0.17 31.06
N ASN A 158 16.42 0.29 31.90
CA ASN A 158 16.34 1.41 32.84
C ASN A 158 17.43 1.33 33.91
N SER A 159 17.75 0.13 34.39
CA SER A 159 18.83 -0.08 35.36
C SER A 159 20.18 0.34 34.76
N TYR A 160 20.48 -0.12 33.55
CA TYR A 160 21.73 0.19 32.84
C TYR A 160 21.89 1.70 32.60
N LYS A 161 20.83 2.36 32.10
CA LYS A 161 20.82 3.83 31.89
C LYS A 161 21.05 4.63 33.17
N LYS A 162 20.65 4.09 34.33
CA LYS A 162 20.70 4.81 35.61
C LYS A 162 22.04 4.63 36.33
N HIS A 163 22.65 3.46 36.21
CA HIS A 163 23.80 3.09 37.07
C HIS A 163 25.09 2.83 36.30
N GLU A 164 25.03 2.39 35.03
CA GLU A 164 26.21 1.91 34.30
C GLU A 164 26.58 2.77 33.09
N MET A 165 25.59 3.42 32.44
CA MET A 165 25.88 4.28 31.30
C MET A 165 26.68 5.53 31.70
N PRO A 166 27.88 5.75 31.11
CA PRO A 166 28.60 6.99 31.27
C PRO A 166 27.88 8.10 30.48
N VAL A 167 27.16 8.97 31.19
CA VAL A 167 26.47 10.13 30.60
C VAL A 167 27.12 11.41 31.12
N HIS A 168 27.41 12.36 30.22
CA HIS A 168 27.90 13.67 30.60
C HIS A 168 26.87 14.41 31.48
N GLU A 169 27.29 15.02 32.59
CA GLU A 169 26.40 15.60 33.62
C GLU A 169 25.32 16.54 33.05
N LYS A 170 25.70 17.41 32.12
CA LYS A 170 24.78 18.35 31.44
C LYS A 170 23.65 17.65 30.67
N SER A 171 23.91 16.44 30.15
CA SER A 171 22.98 15.67 29.32
C SER A 171 22.14 14.67 30.12
N ALA A 172 22.43 14.45 31.40
CA ALA A 172 21.72 13.48 32.24
C ALA A 172 20.20 13.74 32.31
N ARG A 173 19.80 15.02 32.25
CA ARG A 173 18.39 15.45 32.21
C ARG A 173 17.60 14.95 30.99
N ASN A 174 18.29 14.55 29.92
CA ASN A 174 17.68 14.06 28.68
C ASN A 174 17.52 12.52 28.67
N THR A 175 18.01 11.82 29.70
CA THR A 175 17.88 10.37 29.81
C THR A 175 16.48 10.00 30.30
N CYS A 176 15.67 9.40 29.43
CA CYS A 176 14.32 8.95 29.75
C CYS A 176 14.29 7.46 30.16
N PHE A 177 13.56 7.17 31.23
CA PHE A 177 13.28 5.86 31.81
C PHE A 177 11.79 5.54 31.63
N HIS A 178 11.44 4.32 31.24
CA HIS A 178 10.08 3.94 30.82
C HIS A 178 9.45 2.86 31.69
#